data_AF-A0A9D7CQJ7-F1
#
_entry.id   AF-A0A9D7CQJ7-F1
#
_cell.length_a   1.000
_cell.length_b   1.000
_cell.length_c   1.000
_cell.angle_alpha   90.00
_cell.angle_beta   90.00
_cell.angle_gamma   90.00
#
_symmetry.space_group_name_H-M   'P 1'
#
loop_
_entity.id
_entity.type
_entity.pdbx_description
1 polymer ?
#
loop_
_entity_poly.entity_id
_entity_poly.type
_entity_poly.pdbx_seq_one_letter_code
_entity_poly.pdbx_strand_id
1 'polypeptide(L)'
;MLRPSLSPRLAFLGLTATLAMACGEQGDGAVTPGEDDRTLGDAQAEPPRAPQPPSSDAGAASDAADATAVSLAERWLAFAEKRGAARGDLAIGIRGRDVHGVRHATRVGAKFDDTLIVVTGGTVTVFPVSTHPFEKTSTTVPDVTADGKRDVAMIRPGLYRAVLRDASRNIGGALTYHVLATSGSDRIPAWRNTNQDDQYSDAEKSASVARGDYATAILFHQAAASPPAQGCQVMEPGSVAKLLPLLKDEFRYLLVDDGDDVPSL
;
A
#
# COMPACT_ATOMS: atom_id res chain seq x y z
N MET A 1 13.99 -2.77 -68.95
CA MET A 1 14.21 -4.12 -68.37
C MET A 1 14.18 -3.98 -66.86
N LEU A 2 13.12 -4.50 -66.25
CA LEU A 2 12.80 -4.41 -64.82
C LEU A 2 13.50 -5.52 -64.04
N ARG A 3 14.01 -5.22 -62.84
CA ARG A 3 14.15 -6.18 -61.74
C ARG A 3 13.72 -5.50 -60.43
N PRO A 4 12.68 -6.00 -59.74
CA PRO A 4 12.37 -5.56 -58.39
C PRO A 4 13.18 -6.37 -57.36
N SER A 5 13.73 -5.67 -56.37
CA SER A 5 14.38 -6.22 -55.19
C SER A 5 13.32 -6.68 -54.19
N LEU A 6 13.31 -7.98 -53.88
CA LEU A 6 12.46 -8.56 -52.83
C LEU A 6 13.24 -8.53 -51.50
N SER A 7 12.75 -7.76 -50.52
CA SER A 7 13.21 -7.81 -49.14
C SER A 7 12.49 -8.95 -48.38
N PRO A 8 13.18 -9.71 -47.52
CA PRO A 8 12.53 -10.76 -46.73
C PRO A 8 11.79 -10.14 -45.53
N ARG A 9 10.50 -10.47 -45.40
CA ARG A 9 9.74 -10.25 -44.17
C ARG A 9 10.07 -11.36 -43.17
N LEU A 10 10.74 -11.02 -42.08
CA LEU A 10 10.80 -11.86 -40.89
C LEU A 10 9.43 -11.86 -40.21
N ALA A 11 8.77 -13.02 -40.20
CA ALA A 11 7.59 -13.27 -39.39
C ALA A 11 8.02 -13.61 -37.97
N PHE A 12 7.84 -12.67 -37.04
CA PHE A 12 7.90 -12.92 -35.60
C PHE A 12 6.56 -13.52 -35.16
N LEU A 13 6.49 -14.84 -35.03
CA LEU A 13 5.42 -15.54 -34.32
C LEU A 13 5.76 -15.53 -32.82
N GLY A 14 5.37 -14.46 -32.14
CA GLY A 14 5.37 -14.37 -30.68
C GLY A 14 4.14 -15.08 -30.13
N LEU A 15 4.31 -16.32 -29.66
CA LEU A 15 3.31 -17.09 -28.95
C LEU A 15 3.11 -16.50 -27.54
N THR A 16 2.15 -15.58 -27.38
CA THR A 16 1.75 -15.12 -26.04
C THR A 16 0.78 -16.13 -25.43
N ALA A 17 1.30 -16.98 -24.55
CA ALA A 17 0.46 -17.81 -23.68
C ALA A 17 -0.18 -16.91 -22.60
N THR A 18 -1.42 -16.48 -22.84
CA THR A 18 -2.23 -15.78 -21.83
C THR A 18 -2.90 -16.81 -20.93
N LEU A 19 -2.27 -17.15 -19.80
CA LEU A 19 -2.91 -17.91 -18.74
C LEU A 19 -3.62 -16.93 -17.80
N ALA A 20 -4.86 -16.59 -18.12
CA ALA A 20 -5.77 -15.91 -17.18
C ALA A 20 -6.33 -16.99 -16.23
N MET A 21 -5.76 -17.09 -15.04
CA MET A 21 -6.25 -18.00 -14.00
C MET A 21 -7.23 -17.22 -13.12
N ALA A 22 -8.51 -17.52 -13.28
CA ALA A 22 -9.56 -17.04 -12.40
C ALA A 22 -9.39 -17.68 -11.01
N CYS A 23 -9.42 -16.88 -9.93
CA CYS A 23 -9.55 -17.40 -8.58
C CYS A 23 -10.89 -18.14 -8.45
N GLY A 24 -10.83 -19.43 -8.15
CA GLY A 24 -12.00 -20.25 -7.87
C GLY A 24 -12.62 -19.91 -6.51
N GLU A 25 -13.94 -19.85 -6.49
CA GLU A 25 -14.77 -20.01 -5.30
C GLU A 25 -14.47 -21.35 -4.63
N GLN A 26 -14.16 -21.34 -3.33
CA GLN A 26 -14.10 -22.54 -2.52
C GLN A 26 -14.71 -22.29 -1.14
N GLY A 27 -15.97 -22.71 -1.03
CA GLY A 27 -16.46 -23.64 0.00
C GLY A 27 -16.53 -23.17 1.45
N ASP A 28 -17.77 -23.00 1.92
CA ASP A 28 -18.20 -22.84 3.31
C ASP A 28 -17.55 -23.85 4.28
N GLY A 29 -16.94 -23.33 5.34
CA GLY A 29 -16.52 -24.06 6.52
C GLY A 29 -17.17 -23.47 7.78
N ALA A 30 -18.05 -24.25 8.39
CA ALA A 30 -18.81 -23.89 9.59
C ALA A 30 -17.91 -23.55 10.79
N VAL A 31 -18.23 -22.46 11.47
CA VAL A 31 -17.63 -22.04 12.75
C VAL A 31 -18.58 -22.45 13.89
N THR A 32 -18.05 -23.21 14.86
CA THR A 32 -18.70 -23.51 16.14
C THR A 32 -18.43 -22.39 17.16
N PRO A 33 -19.37 -22.02 18.04
CA PRO A 33 -19.15 -21.03 19.08
C PRO A 33 -18.42 -21.67 20.28
N GLY A 34 -17.30 -21.06 20.67
CA GLY A 34 -16.56 -21.36 21.89
C GLY A 34 -16.80 -20.26 22.93
N GLU A 35 -17.04 -20.70 24.16
CA GLU A 35 -17.70 -19.99 25.26
C GLU A 35 -16.84 -18.90 25.93
N ASP A 36 -17.59 -17.98 26.56
CA ASP A 36 -17.17 -16.89 27.42
C ASP A 36 -16.25 -17.34 28.57
N ASP A 37 -15.19 -16.58 28.85
CA ASP A 37 -14.71 -16.41 30.21
C ASP A 37 -14.34 -14.96 30.49
N ARG A 38 -14.98 -14.42 31.54
CA ARG A 38 -14.93 -13.01 31.96
C ARG A 38 -13.97 -12.92 33.14
N THR A 39 -12.85 -12.23 32.97
CA THR A 39 -12.02 -11.81 34.10
C THR A 39 -12.18 -10.31 34.32
N LEU A 40 -13.01 -9.96 35.30
CA LEU A 40 -13.09 -8.62 35.88
C LEU A 40 -11.85 -8.42 36.76
N GLY A 41 -10.95 -7.53 36.35
CA GLY A 41 -9.76 -7.13 37.09
C GLY A 41 -9.94 -5.72 37.68
N ASP A 42 -9.67 -5.61 38.97
CA ASP A 42 -9.93 -4.49 39.87
C ASP A 42 -9.33 -3.14 39.44
N ALA A 43 -10.17 -2.10 39.51
CA ALA A 43 -9.76 -0.70 39.38
C ALA A 43 -9.06 -0.24 40.67
N GLN A 44 -7.76 0.02 40.59
CA GLN A 44 -7.03 0.76 41.64
C GLN A 44 -7.30 2.26 41.51
N ALA A 45 -7.84 2.86 42.56
CA ALA A 45 -8.10 4.29 42.68
C ALA A 45 -6.78 5.07 42.87
N GLU A 46 -6.51 6.05 42.01
CA GLU A 46 -5.45 7.03 42.21
C GLU A 46 -5.82 8.05 43.31
N PRO A 47 -4.85 8.48 44.15
CA PRO A 47 -5.06 9.50 45.16
C PRO A 47 -5.20 10.92 44.57
N PRO A 48 -5.90 11.83 45.26
CA PRO A 48 -6.20 13.18 44.78
C PRO A 48 -4.94 14.06 44.63
N ARG A 49 -4.81 14.69 43.46
CA ARG A 49 -3.74 15.64 43.11
C ARG A 49 -3.98 16.99 43.81
N ALA A 50 -2.96 17.53 44.47
CA ALA A 50 -3.02 18.84 45.10
C ALA A 50 -3.17 19.99 44.06
N PRO A 51 -3.87 21.09 44.41
CA PRO A 51 -4.09 22.22 43.51
C PRO A 51 -2.78 22.96 43.20
N GLN A 52 -2.45 23.09 41.91
CA GLN A 52 -1.36 23.96 41.45
C GLN A 52 -1.81 25.44 41.41
N PRO A 53 -0.95 26.38 41.80
CA PRO A 53 -1.24 27.81 41.70
C PRO A 53 -1.25 28.29 40.24
N PRO A 54 -2.05 29.33 39.92
CA PRO A 54 -2.14 29.86 38.57
C PRO A 54 -0.85 30.61 38.17
N SER A 55 -0.13 30.10 37.18
CA SER A 55 0.94 30.85 36.51
C SER A 55 0.31 31.89 35.58
N SER A 56 0.47 33.16 35.94
CA SER A 56 0.12 34.32 35.13
C SER A 56 1.41 34.93 34.61
N ASP A 57 1.83 34.55 33.40
CA ASP A 57 2.72 35.34 32.55
C ASP A 57 3.04 34.57 31.26
N ALA A 58 2.46 35.01 30.14
CA ALA A 58 3.02 34.92 28.79
C ALA A 58 2.02 35.54 27.78
N GLY A 59 1.81 36.84 27.89
CA GLY A 59 1.20 37.63 26.82
C GLY A 59 2.26 38.03 25.78
N ALA A 60 1.88 37.93 24.51
CA ALA A 60 2.46 38.63 23.36
C ALA A 60 3.84 38.18 22.86
N ALA A 61 3.91 36.98 22.24
CA ALA A 61 4.99 36.65 21.28
C ALA A 61 4.58 35.59 20.21
N SER A 62 3.30 35.43 19.86
CA SER A 62 2.87 34.36 18.93
C SER A 62 2.60 34.79 17.48
N ASP A 63 2.41 36.08 17.19
CA ASP A 63 1.70 36.45 15.95
C ASP A 63 2.61 36.72 14.75
N ALA A 64 3.93 36.55 14.89
CA ALA A 64 4.91 36.81 13.82
C ALA A 64 5.64 35.54 13.29
N ALA A 65 5.36 34.36 13.85
CA ALA A 65 5.95 33.09 13.38
C ALA A 65 5.13 32.41 12.26
N ASP A 66 3.97 32.97 11.90
CA ASP A 66 2.92 32.23 11.19
C ASP A 66 2.73 32.62 9.70
N ALA A 67 3.62 33.45 9.14
CA ALA A 67 3.50 33.92 7.75
C ALA A 67 4.20 33.04 6.70
N THR A 68 4.85 31.93 7.10
CA THR A 68 5.60 31.05 6.17
C THR A 68 5.46 29.55 6.46
N ALA A 69 4.63 29.14 7.42
CA ALA A 69 4.37 27.73 7.65
C ALA A 69 3.43 27.19 6.56
N VAL A 70 4.01 26.66 5.47
CA VAL A 70 3.25 25.87 4.50
C VAL A 70 2.51 24.78 5.27
N SER A 71 1.19 24.73 5.13
CA SER A 71 0.39 23.75 5.88
C SER A 71 0.90 22.33 5.61
N LEU A 72 0.74 21.42 6.57
CA LEU A 72 1.14 20.01 6.39
C LEU A 72 0.54 19.42 5.11
N ALA A 73 -0.73 19.73 4.82
CA ALA A 73 -1.40 19.32 3.59
C ALA A 73 -0.73 19.89 2.33
N GLU A 74 -0.40 21.19 2.31
CA GLU A 74 0.29 21.78 1.17
C GLU A 74 1.69 21.19 0.95
N ARG A 75 2.42 20.83 2.02
CA ARG A 75 3.71 20.13 1.91
C ARG A 75 3.55 18.77 1.21
N TRP A 76 2.56 17.98 1.62
CA TRP A 76 2.29 16.68 1.00
C TRP A 76 1.76 16.79 -0.43
N LEU A 77 0.90 17.77 -0.72
CA LEU A 77 0.45 18.04 -2.09
C LEU A 77 1.61 18.46 -2.98
N ALA A 78 2.46 19.38 -2.54
CA ALA A 78 3.64 19.80 -3.30
C ALA A 78 4.63 18.64 -3.52
N PHE A 79 4.81 17.77 -2.53
CA PHE A 79 5.59 16.55 -2.67
C PHE A 79 5.02 15.61 -3.74
N ALA A 80 3.71 15.40 -3.73
CA ALA A 80 3.03 14.54 -4.70
C ALA A 80 3.03 15.13 -6.11
N GLU A 81 2.88 16.44 -6.25
CA GLU A 81 2.94 17.16 -7.53
C GLU A 81 4.29 17.02 -8.22
N LYS A 82 5.39 17.12 -7.45
CA LYS A 82 6.75 16.87 -7.97
C LYS A 82 6.93 15.46 -8.52
N ARG A 83 6.08 14.52 -8.12
CA ARG A 83 6.05 13.11 -8.55
C ARG A 83 4.95 12.83 -9.59
N GLY A 84 4.34 13.88 -10.13
CA GLY A 84 3.34 13.79 -11.20
C GLY A 84 1.92 13.45 -10.74
N ALA A 85 1.65 13.43 -9.43
CA ALA A 85 0.28 13.33 -8.95
C ALA A 85 -0.39 14.71 -9.01
N ALA A 86 -1.53 14.82 -9.69
CA ALA A 86 -2.31 16.06 -9.68
C ALA A 86 -2.89 16.35 -8.28
N ARG A 87 -3.53 17.52 -8.07
CA ARG A 87 -4.31 17.78 -6.84
C ARG A 87 -5.65 17.02 -6.87
N GLY A 88 -6.18 16.65 -5.71
CA GLY A 88 -7.46 15.93 -5.55
C GLY A 88 -7.40 14.84 -4.49
N ASP A 89 -8.34 13.90 -4.53
CA ASP A 89 -8.40 12.73 -3.64
C ASP A 89 -7.13 11.86 -3.84
N LEU A 90 -6.20 12.01 -2.90
CA LEU A 90 -4.84 11.48 -2.99
C LEU A 90 -4.51 10.68 -1.73
N ALA A 91 -4.02 9.47 -1.94
CA ALA A 91 -3.35 8.68 -0.93
C ALA A 91 -1.87 8.52 -1.29
N ILE A 92 -0.99 8.65 -0.30
CA ILE A 92 0.46 8.49 -0.42
C ILE A 92 0.90 7.37 0.51
N GLY A 93 1.29 6.24 -0.05
CA GLY A 93 1.91 5.15 0.71
C GLY A 93 3.41 5.39 0.83
N ILE A 94 3.94 5.33 2.05
CA ILE A 94 5.35 5.49 2.36
C ILE A 94 5.85 4.18 2.92
N ARG A 95 6.64 3.47 2.11
CA ARG A 95 7.23 2.18 2.48
C ARG A 95 8.53 2.36 3.25
N GLY A 96 8.69 1.66 4.36
CA GLY A 96 9.86 1.76 5.23
C GLY A 96 9.80 2.90 6.26
N ARG A 97 8.62 3.46 6.54
CA ARG A 97 8.41 4.48 7.57
C ARG A 97 7.08 4.29 8.28
N ASP A 98 7.12 4.22 9.62
CA ASP A 98 5.92 4.13 10.44
C ASP A 98 5.21 5.47 10.66
N VAL A 99 4.02 5.43 11.25
CA VAL A 99 3.17 6.61 11.49
C VAL A 99 3.77 7.62 12.48
N HIS A 100 4.86 7.26 13.17
CA HIS A 100 5.63 8.13 14.06
C HIS A 100 6.88 8.69 13.38
N GLY A 101 7.09 8.36 12.10
CA GLY A 101 8.20 8.82 11.29
C GLY A 101 9.48 8.01 11.45
N VAL A 102 9.45 6.88 12.18
CA VAL A 102 10.60 6.01 12.38
C VAL A 102 10.85 5.19 11.12
N ARG A 103 12.09 5.26 10.63
CA ARG A 103 12.53 4.51 9.45
C ARG A 103 12.79 3.04 9.81
N HIS A 104 12.42 2.12 8.92
CA HIS A 104 12.73 0.70 9.05
C HIS A 104 13.02 0.05 7.69
N ALA A 105 13.68 -1.10 7.72
CA ALA A 105 13.87 -1.90 6.53
C ALA A 105 12.55 -2.54 6.11
N THR A 106 12.22 -2.45 4.81
CA THR A 106 11.09 -3.16 4.21
C THR A 106 11.35 -4.65 4.18
N ARG A 107 10.43 -5.44 4.75
CA ARG A 107 10.50 -6.90 4.79
C ARG A 107 9.13 -7.50 4.53
N VAL A 108 9.08 -8.70 3.96
CA VAL A 108 7.83 -9.46 3.87
C VAL A 108 7.38 -9.88 5.28
N GLY A 109 6.13 -9.60 5.63
CA GLY A 109 5.56 -10.02 6.91
C GLY A 109 4.27 -9.31 7.29
N ALA A 110 3.53 -9.92 8.21
CA ALA A 110 2.23 -9.44 8.68
C ALA A 110 2.38 -8.28 9.66
N LYS A 111 2.69 -7.08 9.17
CA LYS A 111 2.88 -5.86 9.96
C LYS A 111 2.24 -4.66 9.28
N PHE A 112 1.84 -3.68 10.09
CA PHE A 112 1.35 -2.36 9.62
C PHE A 112 2.36 -1.28 9.98
N ASP A 113 3.63 -1.51 9.64
CA ASP A 113 4.75 -0.64 9.99
C ASP A 113 5.04 0.43 8.93
N ASP A 114 4.32 0.44 7.80
CA ASP A 114 4.36 1.53 6.82
C ASP A 114 3.27 2.58 7.08
N THR A 115 3.35 3.71 6.37
CA THR A 115 2.42 4.84 6.51
C THR A 115 1.59 5.08 5.26
N LEU A 116 0.29 5.34 5.44
CA LEU A 116 -0.57 5.90 4.40
C LEU A 116 -1.02 7.30 4.80
N ILE A 117 -0.67 8.29 3.97
CA ILE A 117 -1.10 9.68 4.10
C ILE A 117 -2.26 9.93 3.14
N VAL A 118 -3.39 10.39 3.67
CA VAL A 118 -4.56 10.78 2.88
C VAL A 118 -4.72 12.28 2.99
N VAL A 119 -4.72 12.96 1.85
CA VAL A 119 -4.89 14.43 1.79
C VAL A 119 -6.22 14.76 1.14
N THR A 120 -7.15 15.31 1.92
CA THR A 120 -8.52 15.61 1.47
C THR A 120 -9.02 16.92 2.07
N GLY A 121 -9.51 17.83 1.23
CA GLY A 121 -10.08 19.10 1.69
C GLY A 121 -9.11 19.98 2.49
N GLY A 122 -7.79 19.83 2.27
CA GLY A 122 -6.76 20.54 3.04
C GLY A 122 -6.40 19.88 4.37
N THR A 123 -6.99 18.73 4.70
CA THR A 123 -6.69 17.94 5.90
C THR A 123 -5.80 16.76 5.55
N VAL A 124 -4.89 16.42 6.48
CA VAL A 124 -4.07 15.22 6.42
C VAL A 124 -4.55 14.20 7.44
N THR A 125 -4.83 12.98 6.98
CA THR A 125 -5.12 11.82 7.83
C THR A 125 -4.05 10.77 7.62
N VAL A 126 -3.55 10.19 8.71
CA VAL A 126 -2.46 9.21 8.70
C VAL A 126 -3.02 7.85 9.13
N PHE A 127 -2.68 6.79 8.40
CA PHE A 127 -3.05 5.42 8.75
C PHE A 127 -1.83 4.50 8.77
N PRO A 128 -1.76 3.56 9.73
CA PRO A 128 -0.84 2.44 9.63
C PRO A 128 -1.27 1.50 8.49
N VAL A 129 -0.32 1.03 7.71
CA VAL A 129 -0.55 0.16 6.54
C VAL A 129 0.64 -0.77 6.35
N SER A 130 0.45 -1.85 5.59
CA SER A 130 1.50 -2.66 4.97
C SER A 130 1.55 -2.29 3.49
N THR A 131 2.60 -1.63 3.03
CA THR A 131 2.81 -1.39 1.59
C THR A 131 3.75 -2.42 0.95
N HIS A 132 4.34 -3.28 1.78
CA HIS A 132 5.05 -4.49 1.39
C HIS A 132 4.12 -5.72 1.46
N PRO A 133 4.56 -6.86 0.91
CA PRO A 133 3.79 -8.09 0.99
C PRO A 133 3.58 -8.51 2.45
N PHE A 134 2.34 -8.78 2.79
CA PHE A 134 1.93 -9.14 4.15
C PHE A 134 2.13 -10.64 4.41
N GLU A 135 2.02 -11.45 3.36
CA GLU A 135 2.19 -12.89 3.41
C GLU A 135 3.40 -13.39 2.61
N LYS A 136 4.07 -14.41 3.16
CA LYS A 136 5.32 -14.98 2.61
C LYS A 136 5.11 -16.01 1.52
N THR A 137 3.93 -16.61 1.44
CA THR A 137 3.69 -17.77 0.57
C THR A 137 2.32 -17.71 -0.07
N SER A 138 2.23 -18.09 -1.34
CA SER A 138 0.97 -18.43 -2.00
C SER A 138 1.24 -19.33 -3.19
N THR A 139 0.30 -20.19 -3.48
CA THR A 139 0.29 -21.06 -4.66
C THR A 139 0.02 -20.30 -5.96
N THR A 140 -0.50 -19.07 -5.87
CA THR A 140 -0.91 -18.25 -7.03
C THR A 140 0.21 -17.40 -7.63
N VAL A 141 1.37 -17.35 -6.99
CA VAL A 141 2.51 -16.53 -7.43
C VAL A 141 3.36 -17.29 -8.43
N PRO A 142 3.91 -16.65 -9.47
CA PRO A 142 4.85 -17.31 -10.37
C PRO A 142 6.15 -17.69 -9.66
N ASP A 143 6.74 -18.80 -10.09
CA ASP A 143 8.14 -19.13 -9.87
C ASP A 143 8.91 -18.61 -11.10
N VAL A 144 9.49 -17.41 -10.99
CA VAL A 144 10.21 -16.76 -12.10
C VAL A 144 11.65 -17.25 -12.22
N THR A 145 12.17 -17.93 -11.21
CA THR A 145 13.53 -18.50 -11.22
C THR A 145 13.57 -19.97 -11.63
N ALA A 146 12.43 -20.65 -11.65
CA ALA A 146 12.28 -22.08 -11.89
C ALA A 146 13.02 -22.96 -10.86
N ASP A 147 13.13 -22.49 -9.61
CA ASP A 147 13.77 -23.21 -8.51
C ASP A 147 12.79 -24.06 -7.68
N GLY A 148 11.50 -24.06 -8.06
CA GLY A 148 10.42 -24.76 -7.38
C GLY A 148 9.76 -23.96 -6.26
N LYS A 149 10.21 -22.73 -6.00
CA LYS A 149 9.64 -21.83 -4.99
C LYS A 149 8.94 -20.65 -5.64
N ARG A 150 8.06 -20.01 -4.87
CA ARG A 150 7.15 -18.98 -5.36
C ARG A 150 7.74 -17.61 -5.03
N ASP A 151 7.85 -16.75 -6.04
CA ASP A 151 8.57 -15.48 -5.94
C ASP A 151 7.61 -14.33 -5.63
N VAL A 152 7.37 -14.09 -4.34
CA VAL A 152 6.41 -13.07 -3.88
C VAL A 152 6.72 -11.72 -4.52
N ALA A 153 5.67 -11.06 -5.01
CA ALA A 153 5.79 -9.75 -5.63
C ALA A 153 5.59 -8.63 -4.62
N MET A 154 6.41 -7.59 -4.74
CA MET A 154 6.20 -6.29 -4.12
C MET A 154 6.06 -5.22 -5.22
N ILE A 155 4.95 -4.48 -5.25
CA ILE A 155 4.78 -3.44 -6.29
C ILE A 155 5.84 -2.35 -6.16
N ARG A 156 6.24 -1.78 -7.30
CA ARG A 156 7.28 -0.75 -7.34
C ARG A 156 6.74 0.60 -6.85
N PRO A 157 7.59 1.51 -6.36
CA PRO A 157 7.21 2.91 -6.18
C PRO A 157 6.72 3.49 -7.50
N GLY A 158 5.69 4.33 -7.44
CA GLY A 158 5.06 4.90 -8.62
C GLY A 158 3.68 5.49 -8.34
N LEU A 159 3.08 6.05 -9.38
CA LEU A 159 1.72 6.56 -9.36
C LEU A 159 0.77 5.48 -9.91
N TYR A 160 -0.32 5.29 -9.20
CA TYR A 160 -1.36 4.30 -9.44
C TYR A 160 -2.74 4.92 -9.27
N ARG A 161 -3.74 4.13 -9.63
CA ARG A 161 -5.16 4.43 -9.43
C ARG A 161 -5.75 3.33 -8.56
N ALA A 162 -6.47 3.70 -7.51
CA ALA A 162 -7.19 2.74 -6.68
C ALA A 162 -8.69 2.93 -6.90
N VAL A 163 -9.37 1.85 -7.27
CA VAL A 163 -10.79 1.87 -7.67
C VAL A 163 -11.59 0.95 -6.75
N LEU A 164 -12.67 1.47 -6.18
CA LEU A 164 -13.55 0.71 -5.32
C LEU A 164 -14.11 -0.50 -6.09
N ARG A 165 -14.03 -1.68 -5.46
CA ARG A 165 -14.61 -2.90 -5.99
C ARG A 165 -16.05 -3.04 -5.55
N ASP A 166 -16.80 -3.85 -6.29
CA ASP A 166 -18.15 -4.25 -5.89
C ASP A 166 -18.15 -4.88 -4.49
N ALA A 167 -19.18 -4.58 -3.70
CA ALA A 167 -19.31 -5.02 -2.31
C ALA A 167 -19.32 -6.55 -2.14
N SER A 168 -19.74 -7.31 -3.17
CA SER A 168 -19.65 -8.78 -3.17
C SER A 168 -18.21 -9.29 -3.12
N ARG A 169 -17.22 -8.43 -3.41
CA ARG A 169 -15.78 -8.75 -3.44
C ARG A 169 -15.03 -8.19 -2.22
N ASN A 170 -15.77 -7.82 -1.18
CA ASN A 170 -15.24 -7.38 0.09
C ASN A 170 -14.40 -8.46 0.77
N ILE A 171 -13.36 -8.05 1.47
CA ILE A 171 -12.44 -8.94 2.19
C ILE A 171 -12.61 -8.68 3.69
N GLY A 172 -12.88 -9.74 4.46
CA GLY A 172 -13.16 -9.63 5.89
C GLY A 172 -14.38 -8.75 6.21
N GLY A 173 -15.35 -8.66 5.30
CA GLY A 173 -16.54 -7.81 5.45
C GLY A 173 -16.31 -6.31 5.21
N ALA A 174 -15.09 -5.89 4.85
CA ALA A 174 -14.78 -4.50 4.52
C ALA A 174 -14.63 -4.28 3.01
N LEU A 175 -14.90 -3.05 2.58
CA LEU A 175 -14.66 -2.60 1.22
C LEU A 175 -13.22 -2.84 0.79
N THR A 176 -13.02 -2.99 -0.51
CA THR A 176 -11.68 -3.19 -1.08
C THR A 176 -11.51 -2.33 -2.32
N TYR A 177 -10.32 -1.79 -2.53
CA TYR A 177 -9.99 -1.07 -3.76
C TYR A 177 -9.01 -1.87 -4.59
N HIS A 178 -9.22 -1.94 -5.89
CA HIS A 178 -8.28 -2.50 -6.84
C HIS A 178 -7.25 -1.44 -7.21
N VAL A 179 -5.98 -1.69 -6.91
CA VAL A 179 -4.86 -0.88 -7.38
C VAL A 179 -4.55 -1.28 -8.81
N LEU A 180 -4.56 -0.29 -9.69
CA LEU A 180 -4.30 -0.40 -11.12
C LEU A 180 -3.17 0.57 -11.51
N ALA A 181 -2.49 0.27 -12.62
CA ALA A 181 -1.68 1.27 -13.31
C ALA A 181 -2.54 2.50 -13.66
N THR A 182 -1.92 3.67 -13.84
CA THR A 182 -2.65 4.90 -14.24
C THR A 182 -3.40 4.75 -15.57
N SER A 183 -2.97 3.84 -16.44
CA SER A 183 -3.67 3.46 -17.67
C SER A 183 -4.93 2.59 -17.45
N GLY A 184 -5.19 2.17 -16.21
CA GLY A 184 -6.25 1.21 -15.85
C GLY A 184 -5.84 -0.26 -16.00
N SER A 185 -4.60 -0.55 -16.38
CA SER A 185 -4.11 -1.93 -16.46
C SER A 185 -3.94 -2.57 -15.08
N ASP A 186 -4.34 -3.83 -14.95
CA ASP A 186 -4.07 -4.66 -13.76
C ASP A 186 -2.62 -5.16 -13.69
N ARG A 187 -1.81 -4.95 -14.73
CA ARG A 187 -0.39 -5.34 -14.72
C ARG A 187 0.44 -4.19 -14.16
N ILE A 188 0.78 -4.28 -12.87
CA ILE A 188 1.56 -3.26 -12.16
C ILE A 188 3.02 -3.68 -12.07
N PRO A 189 4.00 -2.82 -12.42
CA PRO A 189 5.41 -3.13 -12.24
C PRO A 189 5.74 -3.57 -10.80
N ALA A 190 6.47 -4.66 -10.67
CA ALA A 190 6.78 -5.25 -9.36
C ALA A 190 8.23 -5.74 -9.29
N TRP A 191 8.71 -5.95 -8.08
CA TRP A 191 9.92 -6.69 -7.78
C TRP A 191 9.57 -8.07 -7.23
N ARG A 192 10.44 -9.05 -7.47
CA ARG A 192 10.27 -10.44 -7.06
C ARG A 192 11.31 -10.80 -6.00
N ASN A 193 10.87 -11.38 -4.90
CA ASN A 193 11.75 -11.98 -3.91
C ASN A 193 12.15 -13.38 -4.40
N THR A 194 13.29 -13.46 -5.08
CA THR A 194 13.73 -14.63 -5.83
C THR A 194 14.61 -15.58 -5.02
N ASN A 195 15.11 -15.15 -3.87
CA ASN A 195 15.84 -16.01 -2.93
C ASN A 195 15.02 -16.37 -1.68
N GLN A 196 13.79 -15.83 -1.57
CA GLN A 196 12.82 -16.03 -0.50
C GLN A 196 13.39 -15.72 0.91
N ASP A 197 14.22 -14.69 1.02
CA ASP A 197 14.83 -14.25 2.29
C ASP A 197 14.04 -13.14 3.02
N ASP A 198 12.78 -12.97 2.61
CA ASP A 198 11.85 -11.91 3.02
C ASP A 198 12.32 -10.46 2.73
N GLN A 199 13.40 -10.26 1.99
CA GLN A 199 13.91 -8.95 1.58
C GLN A 199 13.92 -8.84 0.05
N TYR A 200 14.16 -7.62 -0.43
CA TYR A 200 14.31 -7.34 -1.86
C TYR A 200 15.62 -6.60 -2.05
N SER A 201 16.67 -7.35 -2.39
CA SER A 201 17.99 -6.77 -2.64
C SER A 201 17.99 -5.90 -3.90
N ASP A 202 18.95 -4.97 -4.02
CA ASP A 202 19.06 -4.13 -5.23
C ASP A 202 19.33 -4.96 -6.50
N ALA A 203 19.99 -6.10 -6.36
CA ALA A 203 20.20 -7.06 -7.44
C ALA A 203 18.87 -7.66 -7.92
N GLU A 204 18.00 -8.08 -7.00
CA GLU A 204 16.67 -8.61 -7.33
C GLU A 204 15.77 -7.54 -7.93
N LYS A 205 15.76 -6.34 -7.35
CA LYS A 205 15.02 -5.19 -7.89
C LYS A 205 15.44 -4.91 -9.33
N SER A 206 16.75 -4.85 -9.59
CA SER A 206 17.30 -4.62 -10.92
C SER A 206 16.95 -5.75 -11.89
N ALA A 207 17.08 -7.00 -11.46
CA ALA A 207 16.74 -8.16 -12.26
C ALA A 207 15.25 -8.20 -12.62
N SER A 208 14.36 -7.85 -11.67
CA SER A 208 12.93 -7.73 -11.92
C SER A 208 12.57 -6.64 -12.94
N VAL A 209 13.26 -5.49 -12.88
CA VAL A 209 13.10 -4.44 -13.90
C VAL A 209 13.52 -4.96 -15.28
N ALA A 210 14.67 -5.64 -15.35
CA ALA A 210 15.19 -6.18 -16.61
C ALA A 210 14.28 -7.26 -17.22
N ARG A 211 13.67 -8.11 -16.39
CA ARG A 211 12.69 -9.13 -16.82
C ARG A 211 11.32 -8.55 -17.17
N GLY A 212 11.00 -7.34 -16.71
CA GLY A 212 9.67 -6.76 -16.84
C GLY A 212 8.65 -7.40 -15.90
N ASP A 213 9.08 -7.77 -14.70
CA ASP A 213 8.21 -8.38 -13.70
C ASP A 213 7.05 -7.43 -13.32
N TYR A 214 5.86 -8.02 -13.17
CA TYR A 214 4.64 -7.31 -12.80
C TYR A 214 3.86 -8.15 -11.78
N ALA A 215 2.97 -7.49 -11.04
CA ALA A 215 1.95 -8.10 -10.21
C ALA A 215 0.55 -7.74 -10.74
N THR A 216 -0.44 -8.51 -10.33
CA THR A 216 -1.85 -8.37 -10.71
C THR A 216 -2.72 -8.56 -9.48
N ALA A 217 -3.99 -8.16 -9.56
CA ALA A 217 -4.96 -8.28 -8.47
C ALA A 217 -4.44 -7.66 -7.16
N ILE A 218 -3.76 -6.51 -7.26
CA ILE A 218 -3.25 -5.77 -6.11
C ILE A 218 -4.39 -4.97 -5.50
N LEU A 219 -4.58 -5.10 -4.19
CA LEU A 219 -5.73 -4.52 -3.50
C LEU A 219 -5.32 -3.62 -2.34
N PHE A 220 -6.07 -2.56 -2.08
CA PHE A 220 -6.22 -2.02 -0.73
C PHE A 220 -7.33 -2.80 -0.03
N HIS A 221 -7.02 -3.39 1.11
CA HIS A 221 -7.99 -4.09 1.95
C HIS A 221 -7.51 -4.14 3.40
N GLN A 222 -8.39 -4.47 4.33
CA GLN A 222 -7.98 -4.73 5.70
C GLN A 222 -7.36 -6.13 5.82
N ALA A 223 -6.52 -6.34 6.83
CA ALA A 223 -6.03 -7.66 7.14
C ALA A 223 -7.18 -8.65 7.40
N ALA A 224 -7.11 -9.79 6.73
CA ALA A 224 -8.05 -10.91 6.85
C ALA A 224 -7.30 -12.20 6.48
N ALA A 225 -7.88 -13.36 6.79
CA ALA A 225 -7.23 -14.65 6.55
C ALA A 225 -7.14 -15.05 5.06
N SER A 226 -7.93 -14.44 4.18
CA SER A 226 -7.99 -14.78 2.75
C SER A 226 -8.58 -13.63 1.94
N PRO A 227 -8.13 -13.42 0.69
CA PRO A 227 -7.03 -14.10 0.00
C PRO A 227 -5.64 -13.69 0.52
N PRO A 228 -4.59 -14.48 0.24
CA PRO A 228 -3.22 -14.13 0.55
C PRO A 228 -2.83 -12.73 0.05
N ALA A 229 -2.36 -11.88 0.96
CA ALA A 229 -2.03 -10.49 0.64
C ALA A 229 -0.58 -10.34 0.15
N GLN A 230 -0.40 -10.51 -1.16
CA GLN A 230 0.92 -10.49 -1.80
C GLN A 230 1.07 -9.29 -2.73
N GLY A 231 1.78 -8.28 -2.23
CA GLY A 231 1.89 -6.97 -2.88
C GLY A 231 0.67 -6.07 -2.67
N CYS A 232 -0.39 -6.56 -2.03
CA CYS A 232 -1.52 -5.77 -1.56
C CYS A 232 -1.09 -4.70 -0.54
N GLN A 233 -1.91 -3.66 -0.45
CA GLN A 233 -1.80 -2.58 0.51
C GLN A 233 -2.73 -2.90 1.68
N VAL A 234 -2.18 -3.53 2.73
CA VAL A 234 -2.99 -4.11 3.81
C VAL A 234 -3.12 -3.11 4.95
N MET A 235 -4.34 -2.72 5.28
CA MET A 235 -4.63 -1.80 6.37
C MET A 235 -4.98 -2.55 7.64
N GLU A 236 -4.78 -1.90 8.78
CA GLU A 236 -5.28 -2.40 10.07
C GLU A 236 -6.82 -2.59 10.03
N PRO A 237 -7.37 -3.62 10.72
CA PRO A 237 -8.81 -3.81 10.82
C PRO A 237 -9.57 -2.52 11.18
N GLY A 238 -10.63 -2.23 10.43
CA GLY A 238 -11.45 -1.01 10.61
C GLY A 238 -10.88 0.28 10.00
N SER A 239 -9.60 0.34 9.60
CA SER A 239 -9.03 1.52 8.95
C SER A 239 -9.59 1.76 7.55
N VAL A 240 -9.96 0.71 6.82
CA VAL A 240 -10.60 0.86 5.50
C VAL A 240 -11.96 1.56 5.58
N ALA A 241 -12.75 1.32 6.63
CA ALA A 241 -14.04 2.00 6.82
C ALA A 241 -13.87 3.51 7.02
N LYS A 242 -12.73 3.95 7.59
CA LYS A 242 -12.36 5.36 7.74
C LYS A 242 -11.84 5.98 6.45
N LEU A 243 -11.36 5.16 5.50
CA LEU A 243 -10.86 5.61 4.21
C LEU A 243 -11.99 6.09 3.30
N LEU A 244 -13.12 5.38 3.29
CA LEU A 244 -14.26 5.65 2.40
C LEU A 244 -14.80 7.10 2.42
N PRO A 245 -15.06 7.74 3.57
CA PRO A 245 -15.54 9.13 3.56
C PRO A 245 -14.48 10.12 3.05
N LEU A 246 -13.20 9.73 3.03
CA LEU A 246 -12.09 10.56 2.56
C LEU A 246 -11.87 10.35 1.06
N LEU A 247 -11.85 9.09 0.63
CA LEU A 247 -11.54 8.66 -0.72
C LEU A 247 -12.76 7.92 -1.24
N LYS A 248 -13.46 8.54 -2.20
CA LYS A 248 -14.72 8.07 -2.80
C LYS A 248 -14.54 6.74 -3.56
N ASP A 249 -15.26 6.53 -4.65
CA ASP A 249 -15.15 5.30 -5.45
C ASP A 249 -13.80 5.14 -6.16
N GLU A 250 -13.02 6.21 -6.27
CA GLU A 250 -11.71 6.20 -6.92
C GLU A 250 -10.78 7.26 -6.33
N PHE A 251 -9.50 6.93 -6.19
CA PHE A 251 -8.47 7.89 -5.81
C PHE A 251 -7.13 7.63 -6.49
N ARG A 252 -6.29 8.66 -6.50
CA ARG A 252 -4.90 8.54 -6.96
C ARG A 252 -4.04 8.04 -5.81
N TYR A 253 -3.20 7.04 -6.11
CA TYR A 253 -2.35 6.41 -5.13
C TYR A 253 -0.88 6.56 -5.53
N LEU A 254 -0.13 7.32 -4.75
CA LEU A 254 1.31 7.49 -4.91
C LEU A 254 2.03 6.58 -3.91
N LEU A 255 2.73 5.56 -4.38
CA LEU A 255 3.61 4.76 -3.54
C LEU A 255 5.05 5.26 -3.67
N VAL A 256 5.70 5.51 -2.54
CA VAL A 256 7.11 5.89 -2.45
C VAL A 256 7.85 4.98 -1.48
N ASP A 257 9.13 4.72 -1.75
CA ASP A 257 10.05 4.27 -0.72
C ASP A 257 10.44 5.46 0.15
N ASP A 258 10.63 5.23 1.44
CA ASP A 258 11.13 6.26 2.32
C ASP A 258 12.53 6.73 1.88
N GLY A 259 12.78 8.03 2.03
CA GLY A 259 14.00 8.69 1.59
C GLY A 259 14.13 10.09 2.19
N ASP A 260 15.23 10.77 1.87
CA ASP A 260 15.53 12.09 2.44
C ASP A 260 14.69 13.22 1.84
N ASP A 261 14.03 12.98 0.72
CA ASP A 261 13.12 13.93 0.09
C ASP A 261 11.64 13.71 0.45
N VAL A 262 11.34 12.67 1.24
CA VAL A 262 10.00 12.44 1.80
C VAL A 262 9.78 13.39 3.00
N PRO A 263 8.71 14.21 2.99
CA PRO A 263 8.39 15.10 4.09
C PRO A 263 8.29 14.34 5.42
N SER A 264 8.73 14.99 6.51
CA SER A 264 8.49 14.47 7.85
C SER A 264 6.98 14.47 8.15
N LEU A 265 6.55 13.47 8.92
CA LEU A 265 5.21 13.42 9.51
C LEU A 265 5.02 14.54 10.55
#